data_AF-A0A5C8F358-F1
#
_entry.id   AF-A0A5C8F358-F1
#
_cell.length_a   1.000
_cell.length_b   1.000
_cell.length_c   1.000
_cell.angle_alpha   90.00
_cell.angle_beta   90.00
_cell.angle_gamma   90.00
#
_symmetry.space_group_name_H-M   'P 1'
#
loop_
_entity.id
_entity.type
_entity.pdbx_description
1 polymer ?
#
loop_
_entity_poly.entity_id
_entity_poly.type
_entity_poly.pdbx_seq_one_letter_code
_entity_poly.pdbx_strand_id
1 'polypeptide(L)'
;MPKLNFNNGISFGIGAGVFLPLYSSVKHKGKNNIWGEEITTGLGKYIGINEFDFKKVSYMYKVPIMPYIKLNFEKNFYMSELWAFKIGANLVYNFGMEFDMDKLKSDTNIYGYDKYNFSSLSFEFFLGFGFGRPK
;
A
#
# COMPACT_ATOMS: atom_id res chain seq x y z
N MET A 1 -4.13 -6.23 16.69
CA MET A 1 -3.61 -4.85 16.79
C MET A 1 -3.89 -4.34 18.20
N PRO A 2 -2.91 -3.79 18.92
CA PRO A 2 -3.13 -3.16 20.22
C PRO A 2 -4.23 -2.10 20.10
N LYS A 3 -5.15 -2.11 21.07
CA LYS A 3 -6.39 -1.36 20.95
C LYS A 3 -6.88 -0.91 22.31
N LEU A 4 -7.10 0.38 22.45
CA LEU A 4 -7.71 1.01 23.61
C LEU A 4 -9.22 1.03 23.40
N ASN A 5 -9.95 0.39 24.30
CA ASN A 5 -11.41 0.41 24.31
C ASN A 5 -11.88 1.42 25.36
N PHE A 6 -12.77 2.32 24.94
CA PHE A 6 -13.36 3.32 25.83
C PHE A 6 -14.78 2.89 26.21
N ASN A 7 -15.23 3.33 27.39
CA ASN A 7 -16.65 3.25 27.74
C ASN A 7 -17.43 3.99 26.64
N ASN A 8 -18.43 3.32 26.05
CA ASN A 8 -19.27 3.70 24.89
C ASN A 8 -19.00 2.93 23.58
N GLY A 9 -18.24 1.83 23.62
CA GLY A 9 -18.04 0.96 22.46
C GLY A 9 -17.17 1.60 21.36
N ILE A 10 -16.58 2.76 21.65
CA ILE A 10 -15.57 3.43 20.84
C ILE A 10 -14.23 2.83 21.17
N SER A 11 -13.39 2.75 20.16
CA SER A 11 -12.05 2.24 20.35
C SER A 11 -11.06 2.77 19.34
N PHE A 12 -9.84 2.92 19.83
CA PHE A 12 -8.72 3.45 19.09
C PHE A 12 -7.59 2.43 19.08
N GLY A 13 -7.07 2.13 17.90
CA GLY A 13 -5.93 1.25 17.72
C GLY A 13 -4.80 1.96 17.01
N ILE A 14 -3.58 1.60 17.38
CA ILE A 14 -2.37 1.87 16.61
C ILE A 14 -1.75 0.55 16.17
N GLY A 15 -1.39 0.46 14.90
CA GLY A 15 -0.72 -0.68 14.31
C GLY A 15 0.43 -0.21 13.44
N ALA A 16 1.44 -1.07 13.31
CA ALA A 16 2.49 -0.93 12.32
C ALA A 16 2.66 -2.27 11.62
N GLY A 17 3.12 -2.24 10.37
CA GLY A 17 3.35 -3.43 9.58
C GLY A 17 4.18 -3.15 8.35
N VAL A 18 4.31 -4.16 7.49
CA VAL A 18 5.02 -4.08 6.22
C VAL A 18 4.13 -4.63 5.11
N PHE A 19 4.06 -3.94 3.97
CA PHE A 19 3.55 -4.56 2.75
C PHE A 19 4.72 -5.17 1.97
N LEU A 20 4.49 -6.37 1.44
CA LEU A 20 5.41 -7.05 0.55
C LEU A 20 4.86 -6.94 -0.90
N PRO A 21 5.47 -6.12 -1.76
CA PRO A 21 5.02 -5.97 -3.14
C PRO A 21 5.38 -7.21 -3.96
N LEU A 22 4.40 -8.09 -4.19
CA LEU A 22 4.63 -9.33 -4.95
C LEU A 22 4.61 -9.10 -6.46
N TYR A 23 3.85 -8.10 -6.92
CA TYR A 23 3.61 -7.84 -8.33
C TYR A 23 3.10 -6.41 -8.53
N SER A 24 3.46 -5.80 -9.66
CA SER A 24 2.88 -4.53 -10.11
C SER A 24 2.68 -4.55 -11.62
N SER A 25 1.53 -4.06 -12.08
CA SER A 25 1.22 -3.90 -13.50
C SER A 25 0.91 -2.46 -13.81
N VAL A 26 1.45 -1.95 -14.91
CA VAL A 26 1.13 -0.62 -15.41
C VAL A 26 0.08 -0.76 -16.49
N LYS A 27 -1.15 -0.32 -16.21
CA LYS A 27 -2.22 -0.28 -17.22
C LYS A 27 -1.95 0.87 -18.18
N HIS A 28 -1.22 0.63 -19.26
CA HIS A 28 -1.29 1.45 -20.48
C HIS A 28 -1.24 0.56 -21.73
N LYS A 29 -2.33 0.57 -22.50
CA LYS A 29 -2.36 0.04 -23.87
C LYS A 29 -1.98 1.19 -24.80
N GLY A 30 -0.75 1.17 -25.33
CA GLY A 30 -0.39 2.08 -26.41
C GLY A 30 -1.31 1.88 -27.62
N LYS A 31 -1.73 2.97 -28.27
CA LYS A 31 -2.33 2.88 -29.61
C LYS A 31 -1.26 2.32 -30.55
N ASN A 32 -1.50 1.15 -31.12
CA ASN A 32 -0.73 0.54 -32.21
C ASN A 32 0.62 -0.11 -31.83
N ASN A 33 0.63 -1.09 -30.90
CA ASN A 33 1.43 -2.34 -30.85
C ASN A 33 2.87 -2.43 -31.46
N ILE A 34 3.55 -1.34 -31.79
CA ILE A 34 4.76 -1.38 -32.62
C ILE A 34 5.90 -0.65 -31.90
N TRP A 35 5.64 0.43 -31.16
CA TRP A 35 6.61 1.03 -30.23
C TRP A 35 5.85 1.67 -29.08
N GLY A 36 5.97 1.12 -27.88
CA GLY A 36 5.25 1.63 -26.71
C GLY A 36 5.67 3.07 -26.41
N GLU A 37 4.70 3.98 -26.28
CA GLU A 37 4.94 5.34 -25.81
C GLU A 37 5.74 5.31 -24.50
N GLU A 38 6.66 6.25 -24.33
CA GLU A 38 7.48 6.38 -23.12
C GLU A 38 6.57 6.43 -21.90
N ILE A 39 6.60 5.38 -21.08
CA ILE A 39 5.82 5.36 -19.86
C ILE A 39 6.67 6.06 -18.81
N THR A 40 6.27 7.28 -18.43
CA THR A 40 6.76 7.90 -17.21
C THR A 40 6.01 7.25 -16.06
N THR A 41 6.49 6.09 -15.63
CA THR A 41 6.04 5.51 -14.37
C THR A 41 6.75 6.25 -13.24
N GLY A 42 6.21 6.20 -12.03
CA GLY A 42 6.94 6.63 -10.84
C GLY A 42 8.30 5.93 -10.65
N LEU A 43 8.57 4.86 -11.41
CA LEU A 43 9.80 4.09 -11.42
C LEU A 43 10.83 4.61 -12.45
N GLY A 44 10.49 5.59 -13.30
CA GLY A 44 11.32 6.07 -14.41
C GLY A 44 10.66 5.90 -15.79
N LYS A 45 11.34 6.37 -16.85
CA LYS A 45 10.95 6.16 -18.24
C LYS A 45 11.21 4.70 -18.64
N TYR A 46 10.16 3.90 -18.77
CA TYR A 46 10.26 2.55 -19.32
C TYR A 46 9.49 2.45 -20.62
N ILE A 47 10.18 2.01 -21.69
CA ILE A 47 9.54 1.65 -22.95
C ILE A 47 9.24 0.15 -22.91
N GLY A 48 7.97 -0.23 -23.07
CA GLY A 48 7.56 -1.62 -23.29
C GLY A 48 7.50 -2.55 -22.06
N ILE A 49 7.75 -2.07 -20.84
CA ILE A 49 7.59 -2.87 -19.62
C ILE A 49 6.23 -2.60 -18.98
N ASN A 50 5.30 -3.55 -19.15
CA ASN A 50 3.94 -3.46 -18.61
C ASN A 50 3.77 -4.17 -17.26
N GLU A 51 4.73 -5.02 -16.88
CA GLU A 51 4.64 -5.91 -15.71
C GLU A 51 5.97 -6.02 -14.97
N PHE A 52 5.89 -5.85 -13.65
CA PHE A 52 6.98 -5.97 -12.70
C PHE A 52 6.68 -7.14 -11.75
N ASP A 53 7.42 -8.22 -11.91
CA ASP A 53 7.40 -9.36 -11.00
C ASP A 53 8.22 -9.05 -9.72
N PHE A 54 8.09 -9.90 -8.70
CA PHE A 54 8.84 -9.73 -7.46
C PHE A 54 10.35 -9.65 -7.69
N LYS A 55 10.88 -10.40 -8.68
CA LYS A 55 12.32 -10.38 -9.00
C LYS A 55 12.76 -8.99 -9.47
N LYS A 56 12.05 -8.37 -10.41
CA LYS A 56 12.33 -7.01 -10.88
C LYS A 56 12.15 -5.99 -9.75
N VAL A 57 11.09 -6.11 -8.95
CA VAL A 57 10.87 -5.24 -7.79
C VAL A 57 12.03 -5.35 -6.80
N SER A 58 12.47 -6.57 -6.45
CA SER A 58 13.59 -6.79 -5.53
C SER A 58 14.94 -6.30 -6.05
N TYR A 59 15.11 -6.21 -7.38
CA TYR A 59 16.31 -5.66 -7.99
C TYR A 59 16.34 -4.13 -7.90
N MET A 60 15.19 -3.49 -8.11
CA MET A 60 15.06 -2.03 -8.17
C MET A 60 15.11 -1.36 -6.80
N TYR A 61 14.71 -2.06 -5.73
CA TYR A 61 14.63 -1.51 -4.38
C TYR A 61 15.70 -2.10 -3.47
N LYS A 62 16.27 -1.27 -2.59
CA LYS A 62 17.28 -1.70 -1.63
C LYS A 62 16.73 -2.72 -0.66
N VAL A 63 15.49 -2.50 -0.21
CA VAL A 63 14.70 -3.45 0.56
C VAL A 63 13.27 -3.42 -0.01
N PRO A 64 12.77 -4.52 -0.63
CA PRO A 64 11.45 -4.55 -1.25
C PRO A 64 10.35 -4.75 -0.19
N ILE A 65 10.31 -3.88 0.82
CA ILE A 65 9.28 -3.85 1.85
C ILE A 65 8.79 -2.42 2.01
N MET A 66 7.49 -2.26 2.24
CA MET A 66 6.86 -0.95 2.46
C MET A 66 6.36 -0.87 3.90
N PRO A 67 7.13 -0.26 4.82
CA PRO A 67 6.67 -0.05 6.19
C PRO A 67 5.44 0.86 6.20
N TYR A 68 4.50 0.60 7.10
CA TYR A 68 3.36 1.48 7.32
C TYR A 68 3.00 1.58 8.80
N ILE A 69 2.40 2.71 9.15
CA ILE A 69 1.68 2.91 10.41
C ILE A 69 0.21 3.10 10.09
N LYS A 70 -0.65 2.50 10.90
CA LYS A 70 -2.11 2.55 10.79
C LYS A 70 -2.72 2.99 12.11
N LEU A 71 -3.52 4.03 12.06
CA LEU A 71 -4.43 4.41 13.13
C LEU A 71 -5.82 3.88 12.75
N ASN A 72 -6.49 3.24 13.70
CA ASN A 72 -7.85 2.73 13.56
C ASN A 72 -8.74 3.40 14.59
N PHE A 73 -9.87 3.93 14.14
CA PHE A 73 -10.93 4.41 15.01
C PHE A 73 -12.20 3.65 14.64
N GLU A 74 -12.77 2.92 15.59
CA GLU A 74 -13.98 2.15 15.34
C GLU A 74 -14.97 2.27 16.49
N LYS A 75 -16.26 2.22 16.14
CA LYS A 75 -17.39 2.19 17.06
C LYS A 75 -18.20 0.94 16.80
N ASN A 76 -18.45 0.20 17.88
CA ASN A 76 -19.27 -1.01 17.88
C ASN A 76 -20.65 -0.69 18.43
N PHE A 77 -21.68 -1.14 17.70
CA PHE A 77 -23.08 -1.10 18.08
C PHE A 77 -23.55 -2.54 18.26
N TYR A 78 -23.84 -2.89 19.51
CA TYR A 78 -24.41 -4.19 19.84
C TYR A 78 -25.93 -4.06 19.78
N MET A 79 -26.54 -4.59 18.72
CA MET A 79 -28.00 -4.56 18.55
C MET A 79 -28.67 -5.73 19.28
N SER A 80 -27.98 -6.87 19.40
CA SER A 80 -28.39 -8.00 20.22
C SER A 80 -27.17 -8.83 20.63
N GLU A 81 -27.38 -9.88 21.43
CA GLU A 81 -26.32 -10.85 21.79
C GLU A 81 -25.68 -11.51 20.55
N LEU A 82 -26.42 -11.59 19.44
CA LEU A 82 -26.00 -12.30 18.23
C LEU A 82 -25.56 -11.38 17.08
N TRP A 83 -25.84 -10.07 17.18
CA TRP A 83 -25.67 -9.11 16.08
C TRP A 83 -24.87 -7.89 16.54
N ALA A 84 -23.73 -7.68 15.88
CA ALA A 84 -22.90 -6.49 16.08
C ALA A 84 -22.72 -5.76 14.76
N PHE A 85 -22.97 -4.45 14.78
CA PHE A 85 -22.62 -3.55 13.69
C PHE A 85 -21.40 -2.73 14.10
N LYS A 86 -20.46 -2.55 13.17
CA LYS A 86 -19.24 -1.78 13.39
C LYS A 86 -19.10 -0.76 12.27
N ILE A 87 -18.79 0.47 12.65
CA ILE A 87 -18.35 1.53 11.75
C ILE A 87 -16.98 2.01 12.19
N GLY A 88 -16.13 2.36 11.24
CA GLY A 88 -14.85 2.94 11.58
C GLY A 88 -14.15 3.60 10.41
N ALA A 89 -13.04 4.23 10.75
CA ALA A 89 -12.12 4.83 9.82
C ALA A 89 -10.70 4.36 10.14
N ASN A 90 -9.88 4.26 9.10
CA ASN A 90 -8.45 4.04 9.22
C ASN A 90 -7.71 5.21 8.59
N LEU A 91 -6.65 5.65 9.26
CA LEU A 91 -5.63 6.50 8.66
C LEU A 91 -4.36 5.67 8.53
N VAL A 92 -3.89 5.45 7.30
CA VAL A 92 -2.71 4.64 7.01
C VAL A 92 -1.66 5.53 6.38
N TYR A 93 -0.47 5.60 6.98
CA TYR A 93 0.69 6.23 6.39
C TYR A 93 1.70 5.16 5.99
N ASN A 94 1.95 5.05 4.70
CA ASN A 94 2.95 4.16 4.11
C ASN A 94 4.22 4.96 3.83
N PHE A 95 5.35 4.48 4.33
CA PHE A 95 6.65 5.14 4.19
C PHE A 95 7.27 4.94 2.80
N GLY A 96 6.72 4.03 1.99
CA GLY A 96 7.23 3.72 0.66
C GLY A 96 8.41 2.74 0.68
N MET A 97 9.12 2.69 -0.44
CA MET A 97 10.34 1.90 -0.60
C MET A 97 11.46 2.80 -1.11
N GLU A 98 12.67 2.56 -0.61
CA GLU A 98 13.87 3.20 -1.10
C GLU A 98 14.45 2.41 -2.29
N PHE A 99 14.62 3.08 -3.43
CA PHE A 99 15.26 2.48 -4.60
C PHE A 99 16.74 2.16 -4.31
N ASP A 100 17.31 1.22 -5.07
CA ASP A 100 18.76 0.94 -5.08
C ASP A 100 19.44 1.73 -6.20
N MET A 101 19.86 2.96 -5.90
CA MET A 101 20.41 3.87 -6.91
C MET A 101 21.74 3.38 -7.46
N ASP A 102 22.50 2.61 -6.69
CA ASP A 102 23.81 2.12 -7.12
C ASP A 102 23.64 1.06 -8.23
N LYS A 103 22.66 0.15 -8.07
CA LYS A 103 22.29 -0.82 -9.12
C LYS A 103 21.63 -0.17 -10.33
N LEU A 104 20.81 0.86 -10.11
CA LEU A 104 20.08 1.52 -11.20
C LEU A 104 21.00 2.44 -12.04
N LYS A 105 22.02 3.05 -11.42
CA LYS A 105 23.02 3.87 -12.12
C LYS A 105 24.09 3.05 -12.85
N SER A 106 24.42 1.85 -12.37
CA SER A 106 25.43 1.01 -13.02
C SER A 106 25.05 0.54 -14.42
N ASP A 107 23.75 0.49 -14.74
CA ASP A 107 23.26 -0.04 -16.01
C ASP A 107 22.96 1.06 -17.05
N THR A 108 22.90 2.34 -16.65
CA THR A 108 22.53 3.43 -17.56
C THR A 108 23.15 4.79 -17.17
N ASN A 109 23.98 5.35 -18.06
CA ASN A 109 24.59 6.69 -17.91
C ASN A 109 23.61 7.86 -18.10
N ILE A 110 22.30 7.62 -18.25
CA ILE A 110 21.35 8.62 -18.80
C ILE A 110 20.09 8.80 -17.94
N TYR A 111 19.78 7.93 -16.97
CA TYR A 111 18.55 8.05 -16.19
C TYR A 111 18.82 8.65 -14.81
N GLY A 112 18.44 9.93 -14.66
CA GLY A 112 18.34 10.62 -13.38
C GLY A 112 17.22 10.02 -12.53
N TYR A 113 17.50 8.91 -11.85
CA TYR A 113 16.65 8.37 -10.79
C TYR A 113 16.80 9.25 -9.55
N ASP A 114 16.24 10.46 -9.60
CA ASP A 114 16.22 11.36 -8.45
C ASP A 114 15.22 10.84 -7.41
N LYS A 115 15.74 10.08 -6.46
CA LYS A 115 15.25 9.92 -5.08
C LYS A 115 13.70 9.92 -4.93
N TYR A 116 13.01 9.08 -5.69
CA TYR A 116 11.57 8.93 -5.54
C TYR A 116 11.26 8.06 -4.32
N ASN A 117 10.74 8.66 -3.25
CA ASN A 117 10.22 7.93 -2.10
C ASN A 117 8.69 7.96 -2.17
N PHE A 118 8.07 6.87 -2.62
CA PHE A 118 6.61 6.76 -2.74
C PHE A 118 5.97 6.54 -1.36
N SER A 119 5.93 7.59 -0.55
CA SER A 119 5.08 7.60 0.64
C SER A 119 3.63 7.86 0.24
N SER A 120 2.69 7.26 0.95
CA SER A 120 1.26 7.47 0.70
C SER A 120 0.49 7.61 2.01
N LEU A 121 -0.36 8.63 2.08
CA LEU A 121 -1.36 8.76 3.13
C LEU A 121 -2.71 8.29 2.58
N SER A 122 -3.33 7.33 3.24
CA SER A 122 -4.61 6.75 2.85
C SER A 122 -5.62 6.87 3.98
N PHE A 123 -6.84 7.22 3.61
CA PHE A 123 -7.97 7.29 4.52
C PHE A 123 -9.03 6.29 4.06
N GLU A 124 -9.38 5.36 4.93
CA GLU A 124 -10.31 4.27 4.63
C GLU A 124 -11.51 4.39 5.56
N PHE A 125 -12.72 4.32 5.01
CA PHE A 125 -13.93 4.12 5.81
C PHE A 125 -14.41 2.69 5.64
N PHE A 126 -14.90 2.08 6.71
CA PHE A 126 -15.44 0.73 6.65
C PHE A 126 -16.70 0.58 7.49
N LEU A 127 -17.57 -0.31 7.00
CA LEU A 127 -18.76 -0.80 7.68
C LEU A 127 -18.62 -2.32 7.81
N GLY A 128 -18.95 -2.87 8.96
CA GLY A 128 -18.86 -4.30 9.23
C GLY A 128 -20.10 -4.80 9.97
N PHE A 129 -20.58 -5.97 9.56
CA PHE A 129 -21.62 -6.71 10.26
C PHE A 129 -21.02 -8.03 10.76
N GLY A 130 -21.17 -8.29 12.06
CA GLY A 130 -20.72 -9.50 12.71
C GLY A 130 -21.90 -10.29 13.25
N PHE A 131 -21.91 -11.58 12.95
CA PHE A 131 -22.89 -12.55 13.46
C PHE A 131 -22.19 -13.55 14.37
N GLY A 132 -22.84 -13.88 15.49
CA GLY A 132 -22.48 -15.07 16.27
C GLY A 132 -21.35 -14.88 17.29
N ARG A 133 -21.50 -13.95 18.23
CA ARG A 133 -20.81 -14.12 19.51
C ARG A 133 -21.64 -15.09 20.37
N PRO A 134 -21.10 -16.26 20.79
CA PRO A 134 -21.53 -16.86 22.03
C PRO A 134 -21.03 -15.98 23.19
N LYS A 135 -21.82 -15.99 24.27
CA LYS A 135 -21.59 -15.26 25.54
C LYS A 135 -20.14 -15.26 26.03
#